data_AF-A0A2V9ST92-F1
#
_entry.id   AF-A0A2V9ST92-F1
#
_cell.length_a   1.000
_cell.length_b   1.000
_cell.length_c   1.000
_cell.angle_alpha   90.00
_cell.angle_beta   90.00
_cell.angle_gamma   90.00
#
_symmetry.space_group_name_H-M   'P 1'
#
loop_
_entity.id
_entity.type
_entity.pdbx_description
1 polymer ?
#
loop_
_entity_poly.entity_id
_entity_poly.type
_entity_poly.pdbx_seq_one_letter_code
_entity_poly.pdbx_strand_id
1 'polypeptide(L)'
;MKRSSAYLPCLFLALAFAPATAQVNGANQQGSQAPVPYASVSQLNALLAELEQASQSAQADLAKMRIEKWKTDGGTKRQTQSNVQSLVRNLQSALPEIIGQVRNSPESLTSTFKLYRNLDAVYDVFRSVVESAGAFGPKDEFQSLENDLSALERSRRSFGDRIENLSGAKEVELSRLRTALQNAQANAQPPKKVVVDDTEPPKKPVKKKATKAPPAKPNPATTTPQPQPQPQ
;
A
#
# COMPACT_ATOMS: atom_id res chain seq x y z
N MET A 1 -12.81 75.26 -4.19
CA MET A 1 -12.01 76.10 -5.11
C MET A 1 -11.32 75.21 -6.15
N LYS A 2 -10.89 75.80 -7.27
CA LYS A 2 -9.91 75.35 -8.30
C LYS A 2 -9.54 73.85 -8.42
N ARG A 3 -9.67 73.33 -9.65
CA ARG A 3 -8.95 72.14 -10.17
C ARG A 3 -7.44 72.44 -10.31
N SER A 4 -6.61 71.38 -10.41
CA SER A 4 -5.46 71.32 -11.34
C SER A 4 -4.95 69.89 -11.51
N SER A 5 -4.51 69.54 -12.73
CA SER A 5 -3.84 68.26 -13.05
C SER A 5 -2.53 68.53 -13.79
N ALA A 6 -1.45 67.84 -13.40
CA ALA A 6 -0.16 67.76 -14.09
C ALA A 6 0.71 66.69 -13.40
N TYR A 7 1.62 65.96 -14.05
CA TYR A 7 1.72 65.54 -15.45
C TYR A 7 2.56 64.22 -15.48
N LEU A 8 2.62 63.54 -16.63
CA LEU A 8 3.40 62.31 -16.83
C LEU A 8 4.93 62.56 -16.77
N PRO A 9 5.76 61.51 -16.55
CA PRO A 9 6.32 60.84 -17.73
C PRO A 9 6.36 59.30 -17.65
N CYS A 10 6.24 58.65 -18.82
CA CYS A 10 6.53 57.22 -18.96
C CYS A 10 8.03 56.95 -18.92
N LEU A 11 8.44 55.89 -18.21
CA LEU A 11 9.77 55.29 -18.39
C LEU A 11 9.64 54.05 -19.28
N PHE A 12 10.21 54.09 -20.49
CA PHE A 12 10.28 52.92 -21.36
C PHE A 12 11.35 51.95 -20.83
N LEU A 13 10.95 50.73 -20.47
CA LEU A 13 11.89 49.66 -20.15
C LEU A 13 12.00 48.69 -21.34
N ALA A 14 13.11 48.78 -22.08
CA ALA A 14 13.37 47.92 -23.22
C ALA A 14 13.87 46.54 -22.76
N LEU A 15 13.02 45.51 -22.89
CA LEU A 15 13.41 44.11 -22.68
C LEU A 15 14.08 43.56 -23.95
N ALA A 16 15.38 43.31 -23.86
CA ALA A 16 16.16 42.75 -24.96
C ALA A 16 15.85 41.26 -25.17
N PHE A 17 15.51 40.87 -26.41
CA PHE A 17 15.36 39.47 -26.79
C PHE A 17 16.74 38.84 -27.01
N ALA A 18 17.10 37.88 -26.16
CA ALA A 18 18.29 37.03 -26.36
C ALA A 18 17.85 35.64 -26.88
N PRO A 19 18.32 35.19 -28.06
CA PRO A 19 18.01 33.86 -28.57
C PRO A 19 18.83 32.80 -27.82
N ALA A 20 18.27 32.28 -26.73
CA ALA A 20 18.85 31.13 -26.04
C ALA A 20 18.78 29.88 -26.93
N THR A 21 19.93 29.42 -27.44
CA THR A 21 20.04 28.19 -28.21
C THR A 21 19.72 27.00 -27.31
N ALA A 22 18.62 26.30 -27.57
CA ALA A 22 18.24 25.12 -26.82
C ALA A 22 19.24 23.98 -27.05
N GLN A 23 20.14 23.75 -26.09
CA GLN A 23 20.98 22.57 -26.10
C GLN A 23 20.12 21.32 -25.88
N VAL A 24 20.10 20.44 -26.88
CA VAL A 24 19.49 19.11 -26.76
C VAL A 24 20.42 18.22 -25.93
N ASN A 25 20.44 18.45 -24.62
CA ASN A 25 21.02 17.49 -23.70
C ASN A 25 20.18 16.23 -23.75
N GLY A 26 20.77 15.12 -24.20
CA GLY A 26 20.14 13.81 -24.20
C GLY A 26 19.87 13.36 -22.77
N ALA A 27 18.68 13.70 -22.25
CA ALA A 27 18.20 13.24 -20.96
C ALA A 27 18.04 11.71 -21.02
N ASN A 28 19.04 11.04 -20.47
CA ASN A 28 19.06 9.59 -20.35
C ASN A 28 17.76 9.14 -19.68
N GLN A 29 16.99 8.25 -20.30
CA GLN A 29 15.70 7.79 -19.74
C GLN A 29 15.96 6.86 -18.56
N GLN A 30 16.31 7.46 -17.42
CA GLN A 30 16.46 6.80 -16.15
C GLN A 30 15.08 6.45 -15.62
N GLY A 31 14.50 5.40 -16.20
CA GLY A 31 13.16 4.93 -15.90
C GLY A 31 13.04 4.62 -14.42
N SER A 32 12.27 5.44 -13.71
CA SER A 32 12.10 5.37 -12.26
C SER A 32 11.69 3.96 -11.86
N GLN A 33 12.62 3.21 -11.26
CA GLN A 33 12.30 1.95 -10.61
C GLN A 33 11.31 2.27 -9.50
N ALA A 34 10.14 1.64 -9.54
CA ALA A 34 9.16 1.80 -8.47
C ALA A 34 9.81 1.39 -7.13
N PRO A 35 9.63 2.16 -6.04
CA PRO A 35 10.25 1.84 -4.76
C PRO A 35 9.96 0.39 -4.35
N VAL A 36 11.01 -0.35 -3.98
CA VAL A 36 10.89 -1.77 -3.66
C VAL A 36 9.98 -1.98 -2.43
N PRO A 37 9.00 -2.92 -2.48
CA PRO A 37 8.02 -3.12 -1.41
C PRO A 37 8.59 -3.42 -0.01
N TYR A 38 9.88 -3.75 0.10
CA TYR A 38 10.54 -3.95 1.38
C TYR A 38 10.44 -2.71 2.29
N ALA A 39 10.55 -1.50 1.71
CA ALA A 39 10.49 -0.25 2.47
C ALA A 39 9.11 0.02 3.09
N SER A 40 8.02 -0.23 2.34
CA SER A 40 6.64 -0.03 2.84
C SER A 40 6.28 -1.03 3.95
N VAL A 41 6.84 -2.23 3.91
CA VAL A 41 6.68 -3.26 4.94
C VAL A 41 7.49 -2.90 6.21
N SER A 42 8.73 -2.43 6.08
CA SER A 42 9.50 -1.97 7.26
C SER A 42 8.85 -0.77 7.94
N GLN A 43 8.32 0.19 7.17
CA GLN A 43 7.59 1.34 7.72
C GLN A 43 6.29 0.91 8.40
N LEU A 44 5.52 0.01 7.78
CA LEU A 44 4.31 -0.54 8.39
C LEU A 44 4.59 -1.24 9.72
N ASN A 45 5.66 -2.03 9.81
CA ASN A 45 6.01 -2.74 11.04
C ASN A 45 6.34 -1.78 12.19
N ALA A 46 6.97 -0.63 11.91
CA ALA A 46 7.18 0.42 12.91
C ALA A 46 5.84 1.03 13.38
N LEU A 47 4.97 1.43 12.45
CA LEU A 47 3.65 2.00 12.79
C LEU A 47 2.76 1.04 13.59
N LEU A 48 2.85 -0.27 13.31
CA LEU A 48 2.13 -1.29 14.08
C LEU A 48 2.72 -1.47 15.48
N ALA A 49 4.05 -1.42 15.64
CA ALA A 49 4.70 -1.52 16.95
C ALA A 49 4.41 -0.30 17.84
N GLU A 50 4.43 0.92 17.29
CA GLU A 50 4.02 2.14 18.00
C GLU A 50 2.56 2.06 18.48
N LEU A 51 1.67 1.55 17.62
CA LEU A 51 0.26 1.33 17.95
C LEU A 51 0.05 0.24 19.02
N GLU A 52 0.80 -0.86 18.95
CA GLU A 52 0.76 -1.91 19.98
C GLU A 52 1.25 -1.37 21.34
N GLN A 53 2.29 -0.54 21.36
CA GLN A 53 2.76 0.13 22.56
C GLN A 53 1.71 1.11 23.12
N ALA A 54 1.12 1.96 22.28
CA ALA A 54 0.07 2.89 22.68
C ALA A 54 -1.17 2.16 23.23
N SER A 55 -1.56 1.05 22.62
CA SER A 55 -2.64 0.17 23.10
C SER A 55 -2.32 -0.44 24.47
N GLN A 56 -1.08 -0.87 24.71
CA GLN A 56 -0.67 -1.47 25.99
C GLN A 56 -0.64 -0.44 27.13
N SER A 57 -0.12 0.77 26.89
CA SER A 57 -0.17 1.86 27.88
C SER A 57 -1.61 2.24 28.22
N ALA A 58 -2.44 2.49 27.19
CA ALA A 58 -3.86 2.80 27.37
C ALA A 58 -4.59 1.73 28.20
N GLN A 59 -4.38 0.44 27.91
CA GLN A 59 -4.97 -0.64 28.71
C GLN A 59 -4.48 -0.63 30.17
N ALA A 60 -3.19 -0.39 30.41
CA ALA A 60 -2.62 -0.35 31.75
C ALA A 60 -3.18 0.80 32.59
N ASP A 61 -3.48 1.95 31.98
CA ASP A 61 -3.94 3.14 32.68
C ASP A 61 -5.47 3.19 32.80
N LEU A 62 -6.22 2.74 31.78
CA LEU A 62 -7.65 2.47 31.87
C LEU A 62 -7.97 1.47 33.01
N ALA A 63 -7.08 0.51 33.30
CA ALA A 63 -7.21 -0.43 34.42
C ALA A 63 -6.90 0.18 35.81
N LYS A 64 -6.15 1.28 35.87
CA LYS A 64 -5.82 1.99 37.13
C LYS A 64 -6.94 2.91 37.60
N MET A 65 -7.78 3.40 36.69
CA MET A 65 -8.83 4.39 36.96
C MET A 65 -9.70 4.04 38.18
N ARG A 66 -10.06 5.07 38.96
CA ARG A 66 -10.92 4.96 40.15
C ARG A 66 -12.20 5.79 40.02
N ILE A 67 -12.94 5.52 38.94
CA ILE A 67 -14.21 6.17 38.56
C ILE A 67 -15.23 6.17 39.72
N GLU A 68 -15.22 5.14 40.57
CA GLU A 68 -16.09 5.06 41.74
C GLU A 68 -15.80 6.14 42.79
N LYS A 69 -14.55 6.63 42.87
CA LYS A 69 -14.10 7.70 43.79
C LYS A 69 -14.33 9.11 43.26
N TRP A 70 -14.53 9.27 41.95
CA TRP A 70 -14.70 10.59 41.30
C TRP A 70 -15.88 11.38 41.91
N LYS A 71 -15.78 12.72 41.94
CA LYS A 71 -16.81 13.60 42.54
C LYS A 71 -17.88 13.98 41.51
N THR A 72 -18.60 12.98 41.02
CA THR A 72 -19.67 13.12 40.02
C THR A 72 -20.81 12.13 40.28
N ASP A 73 -21.92 12.29 39.54
CA ASP A 73 -23.16 11.51 39.72
C ASP A 73 -23.05 10.04 39.27
N GLY A 74 -24.01 9.22 39.66
CA GLY A 74 -24.03 7.78 39.37
C GLY A 74 -24.29 7.43 37.90
N GLY A 75 -24.92 8.31 37.13
CA GLY A 75 -25.11 8.19 35.68
C GLY A 75 -23.80 8.42 34.95
N THR A 76 -23.11 9.55 35.22
CA THR A 76 -21.78 9.85 34.66
C THR A 76 -20.80 8.72 34.95
N LYS A 77 -20.69 8.26 36.21
CA LYS A 77 -19.83 7.13 36.58
C LYS A 77 -20.12 5.87 35.78
N ARG A 78 -21.40 5.50 35.64
CA ARG A 78 -21.82 4.31 34.89
C ARG A 78 -21.49 4.43 33.40
N GLN A 79 -21.66 5.63 32.82
CA GLN A 79 -21.34 5.86 31.41
C GLN A 79 -19.82 5.77 31.17
N THR A 80 -18.99 6.45 31.96
CA THR A 80 -17.52 6.35 31.82
C THR A 80 -17.05 4.92 32.03
N GLN A 81 -17.59 4.19 33.01
CA GLN A 81 -17.27 2.77 33.23
C GLN A 81 -17.61 1.89 32.00
N SER A 82 -18.75 2.16 31.34
CA SER A 82 -19.17 1.47 30.11
C SER A 82 -18.25 1.78 28.92
N ASN A 83 -17.85 3.04 28.77
CA ASN A 83 -16.86 3.48 27.77
C ASN A 83 -15.52 2.77 27.99
N VAL A 84 -14.99 2.80 29.22
CA VAL A 84 -13.73 2.13 29.60
C VAL A 84 -13.76 0.62 29.34
N GLN A 85 -14.83 -0.07 29.74
CA GLN A 85 -14.97 -1.50 29.41
C GLN A 85 -15.01 -1.77 27.90
N SER A 86 -15.58 -0.86 27.11
CA SER A 86 -15.66 -1.00 25.66
C SER A 86 -14.30 -0.74 24.98
N LEU A 87 -13.54 0.23 25.47
CA LEU A 87 -12.15 0.46 25.07
C LEU A 87 -11.29 -0.75 25.38
N VAL A 88 -11.29 -1.23 26.63
CA VAL A 88 -10.49 -2.38 27.07
C VAL A 88 -10.80 -3.62 26.24
N ARG A 89 -12.07 -3.96 26.00
CA ARG A 89 -12.46 -5.08 25.12
C ARG A 89 -11.96 -4.89 23.67
N ASN A 90 -12.02 -3.68 23.13
CA ASN A 90 -11.56 -3.41 21.77
C ASN A 90 -10.03 -3.56 21.66
N LEU A 91 -9.28 -2.93 22.57
CA LEU A 91 -7.82 -2.97 22.63
C LEU A 91 -7.26 -4.38 22.92
N GLN A 92 -7.98 -5.20 23.70
CA GLN A 92 -7.57 -6.58 24.04
C GLN A 92 -7.94 -7.64 23.00
N SER A 93 -9.02 -7.45 22.22
CA SER A 93 -9.54 -8.51 21.35
C SER A 93 -9.68 -8.11 19.89
N ALA A 94 -10.26 -6.95 19.59
CA ALA A 94 -10.50 -6.53 18.21
C ALA A 94 -9.24 -5.96 17.54
N LEU A 95 -8.52 -5.09 18.24
CA LEU A 95 -7.34 -4.41 17.70
C LEU A 95 -6.21 -5.39 17.32
N PRO A 96 -5.84 -6.41 18.13
CA PRO A 96 -4.83 -7.40 17.75
C PRO A 96 -5.22 -8.23 16.52
N GLU A 97 -6.51 -8.55 16.35
CA GLU A 97 -7.00 -9.28 15.17
C GLU A 97 -6.84 -8.43 13.90
N ILE A 98 -7.25 -7.16 13.95
CA ILE A 98 -7.16 -6.23 12.81
C ILE A 98 -5.69 -5.92 12.47
N ILE A 99 -4.82 -5.78 13.48
CA ILE A 99 -3.36 -5.70 13.30
C ILE A 99 -2.83 -6.96 12.59
N GLY A 100 -3.31 -8.15 12.96
CA GLY A 100 -3.03 -9.39 12.24
C GLY A 100 -3.49 -9.37 10.78
N GLN A 101 -4.70 -8.89 10.50
CA GLN A 101 -5.23 -8.73 9.13
C GLN A 101 -4.38 -7.75 8.28
N VAL A 102 -3.77 -6.74 8.90
CA VAL A 102 -2.85 -5.80 8.23
C VAL A 102 -1.46 -6.41 8.01
N ARG A 103 -0.89 -7.10 9.02
CA ARG A 103 0.38 -7.83 8.90
C ARG A 103 0.35 -8.89 7.79
N ASN A 104 -0.75 -9.63 7.69
CA ASN A 104 -0.96 -10.65 6.67
C ASN A 104 -1.27 -10.07 5.28
N SER A 105 -1.44 -8.76 5.13
CA SER A 105 -1.77 -8.12 3.86
C SER A 105 -1.28 -6.66 3.83
N PRO A 106 0.05 -6.42 3.84
CA PRO A 106 0.62 -5.10 4.08
C PRO A 106 0.21 -4.05 3.04
N GLU A 107 0.06 -4.45 1.77
CA GLU A 107 -0.35 -3.58 0.67
C GLU A 107 -1.90 -3.50 0.49
N SER A 108 -2.67 -4.07 1.42
CA SER A 108 -4.14 -4.02 1.40
C SER A 108 -4.64 -2.68 1.94
N LEU A 109 -5.13 -1.83 1.03
CA LEU A 109 -5.84 -0.60 1.36
C LEU A 109 -7.06 -0.89 2.24
N THR A 110 -7.82 -1.96 1.94
CA THR A 110 -9.00 -2.39 2.70
C THR A 110 -8.67 -2.78 4.14
N SER A 111 -7.58 -3.54 4.36
CA SER A 111 -7.14 -3.92 5.71
C SER A 111 -6.65 -2.69 6.50
N THR A 112 -5.87 -1.82 5.84
CA THR A 112 -5.37 -0.59 6.47
C THR A 112 -6.52 0.38 6.83
N PHE A 113 -7.53 0.50 5.96
CA PHE A 113 -8.71 1.32 6.22
C PHE A 113 -9.59 0.79 7.35
N LYS A 114 -9.75 -0.54 7.48
CA LYS A 114 -10.41 -1.17 8.65
C LYS A 114 -9.69 -0.79 9.95
N LEU A 115 -8.36 -0.88 9.97
CA LEU A 115 -7.56 -0.47 11.14
C LEU A 115 -7.79 1.00 11.46
N TYR A 116 -7.59 1.89 10.49
CA TYR A 116 -7.81 3.33 10.65
C TYR A 116 -9.21 3.66 11.21
N ARG A 117 -10.28 3.09 10.64
CA ARG A 117 -11.66 3.28 11.13
C ARG A 117 -11.92 2.69 12.52
N ASN A 118 -11.21 1.64 12.92
CA ASN A 118 -11.26 1.15 14.30
C ASN A 118 -10.54 2.12 15.26
N LEU A 119 -9.36 2.61 14.92
CA LEU A 119 -8.64 3.61 15.72
C LEU A 119 -9.44 4.91 15.89
N ASP A 120 -10.14 5.33 14.83
CA ASP A 120 -11.06 6.47 14.81
C ASP A 120 -12.18 6.32 15.87
N ALA A 121 -12.90 5.20 15.86
CA ALA A 121 -13.95 4.92 16.83
C ALA A 121 -13.43 4.71 18.27
N VAL A 122 -12.23 4.15 18.44
CA VAL A 122 -11.56 4.04 19.75
C VAL A 122 -11.16 5.42 20.26
N TYR A 123 -10.62 6.28 19.40
CA TYR A 123 -10.20 7.64 19.75
C TYR A 123 -11.36 8.49 20.26
N ASP A 124 -12.51 8.50 19.58
CA ASP A 124 -13.68 9.28 20.01
C ASP A 124 -14.20 8.83 21.39
N VAL A 125 -14.26 7.52 21.65
CA VAL A 125 -14.69 6.99 22.96
C VAL A 125 -13.63 7.24 24.04
N PHE A 126 -12.34 7.13 23.71
CA PHE A 126 -11.25 7.38 24.64
C PHE A 126 -11.15 8.86 25.01
N ARG A 127 -11.33 9.77 24.05
CA ARG A 127 -11.44 11.22 24.29
C ARG A 127 -12.55 11.53 25.30
N SER A 128 -13.74 10.92 25.16
CA SER A 128 -14.83 11.09 26.14
C SER A 128 -14.46 10.62 27.55
N VAL A 129 -13.65 9.56 27.68
CA VAL A 129 -13.11 9.08 28.97
C VAL A 129 -12.07 10.06 29.54
N VAL A 130 -11.18 10.60 28.70
CA VAL A 130 -10.15 11.58 29.08
C VAL A 130 -10.77 12.90 29.53
N GLU A 131 -11.77 13.41 28.80
CA GLU A 131 -12.55 14.59 29.20
C GLU A 131 -13.27 14.37 30.54
N SER A 132 -13.79 13.16 30.78
CA SER A 132 -14.38 12.79 32.08
C SER A 132 -13.33 12.74 33.20
N ALA A 133 -12.13 12.23 32.92
CA ALA A 133 -11.02 12.16 33.87
C ALA A 133 -10.47 13.55 34.22
N GLY A 134 -10.35 14.45 33.25
CA GLY A 134 -9.97 15.85 33.46
C GLY A 134 -11.00 16.65 34.26
N ALA A 135 -12.29 16.31 34.15
CA ALA A 135 -13.37 16.95 34.89
C ALA A 135 -13.54 16.44 36.34
N PHE A 136 -13.33 15.14 36.60
CA PHE A 136 -13.74 14.51 37.87
C PHE A 136 -12.69 13.60 38.54
N GLY A 137 -11.61 13.26 37.83
CA GLY A 137 -10.54 12.39 38.30
C GLY A 137 -9.38 13.12 38.98
N PRO A 138 -8.42 12.39 39.57
CA PRO A 138 -7.16 12.96 40.03
C PRO A 138 -6.28 13.36 38.85
N LYS A 139 -5.43 14.38 39.04
CA LYS A 139 -4.57 14.94 37.98
C LYS A 139 -3.71 13.88 37.29
N ASP A 140 -3.24 12.88 38.03
CA ASP A 140 -2.33 11.85 37.50
C ASP A 140 -3.05 10.83 36.59
N GLU A 141 -4.33 10.50 36.88
CA GLU A 141 -5.18 9.72 35.96
C GLU A 141 -5.43 10.51 34.67
N PHE A 142 -5.78 11.80 34.79
CA PHE A 142 -6.00 12.64 33.60
C PHE A 142 -4.72 12.77 32.75
N GLN A 143 -3.59 13.10 33.37
CA GLN A 143 -2.34 13.36 32.65
C GLN A 143 -1.82 12.12 31.92
N SER A 144 -2.02 10.92 32.45
CA SER A 144 -1.56 9.69 31.81
C SER A 144 -2.47 9.28 30.65
N LEU A 145 -3.80 9.34 30.84
CA LEU A 145 -4.76 9.07 29.77
C LEU A 145 -4.68 10.11 28.63
N GLU A 146 -4.34 11.37 28.91
CA GLU A 146 -4.06 12.42 27.90
C GLU A 146 -2.80 12.09 27.06
N ASN A 147 -1.76 11.53 27.69
CA ASN A 147 -0.55 11.07 26.99
C ASN A 147 -0.86 9.87 26.06
N ASP A 148 -1.68 8.93 26.52
CA ASP A 148 -2.12 7.76 25.75
C ASP A 148 -3.04 8.14 24.60
N LEU A 149 -4.00 9.05 24.82
CA LEU A 149 -4.85 9.61 23.77
C LEU A 149 -3.99 10.30 22.70
N SER A 150 -2.98 11.06 23.12
CA SER A 150 -1.99 11.70 22.25
C SER A 150 -1.12 10.69 21.48
N ALA A 151 -0.93 9.47 21.98
CA ALA A 151 -0.22 8.38 21.29
C ALA A 151 -1.13 7.67 20.28
N LEU A 152 -2.38 7.41 20.65
CA LEU A 152 -3.39 6.85 19.75
C LEU A 152 -3.68 7.79 18.58
N GLU A 153 -3.74 9.10 18.81
CA GLU A 153 -3.96 10.10 17.76
C GLU A 153 -2.81 10.17 16.75
N ARG A 154 -1.56 10.08 17.23
CA ARG A 154 -0.38 9.95 16.34
C ARG A 154 -0.48 8.70 15.47
N SER A 155 -0.81 7.57 16.08
CA SER A 155 -1.05 6.31 15.35
C SER A 155 -2.17 6.45 14.32
N ARG A 156 -3.32 7.02 14.69
CA ARG A 156 -4.47 7.25 13.79
C ARG A 156 -4.05 8.08 12.58
N ARG A 157 -3.32 9.17 12.78
CA ARG A 157 -2.80 10.04 11.71
C ARG A 157 -1.87 9.28 10.77
N SER A 158 -0.85 8.60 11.28
CA SER A 158 0.10 7.87 10.44
C SER A 158 -0.51 6.70 9.67
N PHE A 159 -1.60 6.09 10.16
CA PHE A 159 -2.39 5.14 9.37
C PHE A 159 -3.26 5.83 8.29
N GLY A 160 -3.73 7.06 8.53
CA GLY A 160 -4.33 7.93 7.50
C GLY A 160 -3.33 8.29 6.40
N ASP A 161 -2.15 8.79 6.77
CA ASP A 161 -1.05 9.12 5.84
C ASP A 161 -0.67 7.88 5.00
N ARG A 162 -0.65 6.69 5.61
CA ARG A 162 -0.39 5.42 4.90
C ARG A 162 -1.49 5.06 3.89
N ILE A 163 -2.75 5.34 4.19
CA ILE A 163 -3.89 5.11 3.29
C ILE A 163 -3.79 6.03 2.06
N GLU A 164 -3.43 7.30 2.25
CA GLU A 164 -3.18 8.24 1.15
C GLU A 164 -2.03 7.78 0.25
N ASN A 165 -0.87 7.46 0.85
CA ASN A 165 0.30 6.98 0.12
C ASN A 165 0.05 5.69 -0.66
N LEU A 166 -0.64 4.70 -0.07
CA LEU A 166 -1.04 3.48 -0.78
C LEU A 166 -2.01 3.76 -1.93
N SER A 167 -2.95 4.68 -1.74
CA SER A 167 -3.93 5.04 -2.77
C SER A 167 -3.24 5.68 -3.98
N GLY A 168 -2.41 6.70 -3.76
CA GLY A 168 -1.65 7.36 -4.83
C GLY A 168 -0.71 6.40 -5.57
N ALA A 169 -0.02 5.50 -4.85
CA ALA A 169 0.82 4.47 -5.47
C ALA A 169 0.01 3.51 -6.36
N LYS A 170 -1.19 3.10 -5.93
CA LYS A 170 -2.09 2.21 -6.68
C LYS A 170 -2.74 2.92 -7.88
N GLU A 171 -3.03 4.22 -7.79
CA GLU A 171 -3.51 5.01 -8.93
C GLU A 171 -2.44 5.15 -10.03
N VAL A 172 -1.19 5.43 -9.66
CA VAL A 172 -0.05 5.44 -10.59
C VAL A 172 0.12 4.07 -11.25
N GLU A 173 0.07 2.98 -10.48
CA GLU A 173 0.14 1.60 -10.99
C GLU A 173 -0.99 1.31 -11.99
N LEU A 174 -2.24 1.64 -11.65
CA LEU A 174 -3.41 1.49 -12.52
C LEU A 174 -3.30 2.32 -13.81
N SER A 175 -2.76 3.54 -13.76
CA SER A 175 -2.54 4.36 -14.95
C SER A 175 -1.53 3.70 -15.90
N ARG A 176 -0.40 3.23 -15.37
CA ARG A 176 0.64 2.52 -16.12
C ARG A 176 0.13 1.22 -16.73
N LEU A 177 -0.67 0.44 -16.00
CA LEU A 177 -1.29 -0.79 -16.49
C LEU A 177 -2.28 -0.53 -17.63
N ARG A 178 -3.08 0.55 -17.55
CA ARG A 178 -3.99 0.97 -18.64
C ARG A 178 -3.21 1.35 -19.90
N THR A 179 -2.15 2.14 -19.79
CA THR A 179 -1.29 2.49 -20.93
C THR A 179 -0.59 1.26 -21.53
N ALA A 180 -0.09 0.34 -20.69
CA ALA A 180 0.52 -0.90 -21.15
C ALA A 180 -0.48 -1.80 -21.89
N LEU A 181 -1.72 -1.92 -21.39
CA LEU A 181 -2.79 -2.67 -22.04
C LEU A 181 -3.18 -2.04 -23.40
N GLN A 182 -3.31 -0.71 -23.46
CA GLN A 182 -3.63 0.02 -24.69
C GLN A 182 -2.56 -0.19 -25.77
N ASN A 183 -1.28 -0.17 -25.40
CA ASN A 183 -0.16 -0.43 -26.30
C ASN A 183 -0.10 -1.90 -26.73
N ALA A 184 -0.37 -2.85 -25.82
CA ALA A 184 -0.44 -4.27 -26.15
C ALA A 184 -1.58 -4.60 -27.11
N GLN A 185 -2.74 -3.92 -26.97
CA GLN A 185 -3.86 -4.03 -27.91
C GLN A 185 -3.54 -3.42 -29.28
N ALA A 186 -2.86 -2.27 -29.33
CA ALA A 186 -2.43 -1.64 -30.58
C ALA A 186 -1.40 -2.51 -31.35
N ASN A 187 -0.55 -3.24 -30.63
CA ASN A 187 0.48 -4.11 -31.21
C ASN A 187 0.01 -5.57 -31.41
N ALA A 188 -1.25 -5.90 -31.12
CA ALA A 188 -1.78 -7.24 -31.33
C ALA A 188 -1.95 -7.52 -32.84
N GLN A 189 -1.00 -8.26 -33.43
CA GLN A 189 -1.15 -8.69 -34.82
C GLN A 189 -2.43 -9.52 -35.00
N PRO A 190 -3.25 -9.27 -36.04
CA PRO A 190 -4.39 -10.12 -36.34
C PRO A 190 -3.90 -11.56 -36.61
N PRO A 191 -4.67 -12.60 -36.23
CA PRO A 191 -4.30 -13.98 -36.49
C PRO A 191 -4.07 -14.16 -37.99
N LYS A 192 -2.86 -14.60 -38.36
CA LYS A 192 -2.48 -14.80 -39.76
C LYS A 192 -3.45 -15.79 -40.39
N LYS A 193 -4.35 -15.30 -41.25
CA LYS A 193 -5.14 -16.15 -42.14
C LYS A 193 -4.16 -16.90 -43.02
N VAL A 194 -3.97 -18.19 -42.76
CA VAL A 194 -3.40 -19.11 -43.74
C VAL A 194 -4.45 -19.24 -44.83
N VAL A 195 -4.35 -18.37 -45.83
CA VAL A 195 -5.07 -18.56 -47.10
C VAL A 195 -4.39 -19.74 -47.77
N VAL A 196 -4.99 -20.91 -47.62
CA VAL A 196 -4.73 -22.05 -48.50
C VAL A 196 -5.33 -21.64 -49.85
N ASP A 197 -4.47 -21.22 -50.77
CA ASP A 197 -4.86 -20.98 -52.16
C ASP A 197 -4.95 -22.34 -52.85
N ASP A 198 -6.17 -22.89 -52.90
CA ASP A 198 -6.45 -24.29 -53.25
C ASP A 198 -6.50 -24.48 -54.79
N THR A 199 -5.54 -23.87 -55.50
CA THR A 199 -5.57 -23.68 -56.96
C THR A 199 -4.26 -24.04 -57.69
N GLU A 200 -3.39 -24.92 -57.14
CA GLU A 200 -2.34 -25.57 -57.95
C GLU A 200 -2.90 -26.77 -58.75
N PRO A 201 -2.72 -26.84 -60.08
CA PRO A 201 -3.17 -27.98 -60.87
C PRO A 201 -2.32 -29.24 -60.58
N PRO A 202 -2.95 -30.42 -60.39
CA PRO A 202 -2.28 -31.60 -59.85
C PRO A 202 -1.23 -32.20 -60.80
N LYS A 203 0.02 -32.26 -60.35
CA LYS A 203 1.13 -32.92 -61.06
C LYS A 203 0.96 -34.44 -61.02
N LYS A 204 1.17 -35.11 -62.18
CA LYS A 204 0.82 -36.52 -62.42
C LYS A 204 1.67 -37.50 -61.58
N PRO A 205 1.10 -38.63 -61.11
CA PRO A 205 1.83 -39.62 -60.31
C PRO A 205 2.74 -40.51 -61.16
N VAL A 206 4.01 -40.63 -60.78
CA VAL A 206 4.95 -41.62 -61.35
C VAL A 206 4.79 -42.96 -60.61
N LYS A 207 4.64 -44.07 -61.35
CA LYS A 207 4.47 -45.41 -60.75
C LYS A 207 5.80 -46.10 -60.44
N LYS A 208 5.76 -46.98 -59.44
CA LYS A 208 6.89 -47.67 -58.78
C LYS A 208 7.58 -48.70 -59.67
N LYS A 209 8.81 -49.08 -59.28
CA LYS A 209 9.35 -50.44 -59.45
C LYS A 209 9.72 -51.02 -58.08
N ALA A 210 9.50 -52.32 -57.89
CA ALA A 210 9.86 -53.12 -56.71
C ALA A 210 10.70 -54.34 -57.18
N THR A 211 11.25 -55.26 -56.38
CA THR A 211 11.16 -55.60 -54.94
C THR A 211 12.53 -56.28 -54.56
N LYS A 212 12.94 -56.48 -53.30
CA LYS A 212 12.55 -57.57 -52.37
C LYS A 212 13.22 -57.39 -50.99
N ALA A 213 12.65 -58.02 -49.96
CA ALA A 213 13.24 -58.34 -48.64
C ALA A 213 13.26 -59.90 -48.49
N PRO A 214 13.47 -60.59 -47.33
CA PRO A 214 13.70 -60.20 -45.92
C PRO A 214 15.01 -60.84 -45.34
N PRO A 215 15.30 -60.96 -44.01
CA PRO A 215 14.63 -60.56 -42.75
C PRO A 215 15.45 -59.48 -41.97
N ALA A 216 15.75 -59.42 -40.65
CA ALA A 216 15.63 -60.30 -39.46
C ALA A 216 15.68 -59.51 -38.11
N LYS A 217 15.88 -60.23 -36.98
CA LYS A 217 16.00 -59.76 -35.57
C LYS A 217 16.92 -60.75 -34.80
N PRO A 218 17.63 -60.37 -33.70
CA PRO A 218 17.01 -60.07 -32.39
C PRO A 218 17.70 -58.98 -31.51
N ASN A 219 17.10 -58.75 -30.34
CA ASN A 219 17.60 -58.01 -29.15
C ASN A 219 17.95 -59.07 -28.05
N PRO A 220 18.38 -58.79 -26.80
CA PRO A 220 18.69 -57.52 -26.11
C PRO A 220 20.00 -57.54 -25.27
N ALA A 221 20.15 -56.56 -24.35
CA ALA A 221 20.63 -56.69 -22.95
C ALA A 221 21.75 -55.73 -22.47
N THR A 222 21.63 -55.41 -21.19
CA THR A 222 22.39 -54.47 -20.32
C THR A 222 23.76 -54.95 -19.85
N THR A 223 24.69 -54.02 -19.54
CA THR A 223 25.43 -53.98 -18.24
C THR A 223 26.12 -52.63 -17.96
N THR A 224 26.08 -52.22 -16.69
CA THR A 224 27.02 -51.34 -15.95
C THR A 224 27.83 -52.23 -14.96
N PRO A 225 28.84 -51.78 -14.15
CA PRO A 225 29.12 -50.40 -13.67
C PRO A 225 30.61 -49.98 -13.44
N GLN A 226 30.78 -48.73 -12.95
CA GLN A 226 31.90 -48.21 -12.10
C GLN A 226 33.32 -48.08 -12.72
N PRO A 227 34.29 -47.38 -12.06
CA PRO A 227 34.22 -46.68 -10.76
C PRO A 227 34.53 -45.16 -10.79
N GLN A 228 34.33 -44.51 -9.63
CA GLN A 228 34.72 -43.13 -9.29
C GLN A 228 35.67 -43.18 -8.07
N PRO A 229 36.72 -42.35 -8.04
CA PRO A 229 36.94 -41.43 -6.91
C PRO A 229 37.49 -40.06 -7.39
N GLN A 230 37.65 -38.99 -6.60
CA GLN A 230 36.96 -38.41 -5.42
C GLN A 230 37.70 -37.06 -5.17
N PRO A 231 37.05 -35.94 -4.80
CA PRO A 231 37.73 -34.65 -4.72
C PRO A 231 38.63 -34.48 -3.48
N GLN A 232 39.57 -33.52 -3.57
CA GLN A 232 40.19 -32.83 -2.44
C GLN A 232 39.44 -31.51 -2.17
#